data_AF-A0A1E4RC84-F1
#
_entry.id   AF-A0A1E4RC84-F1
#
_cell.length_a   1.000
_cell.length_b   1.000
_cell.length_c   1.000
_cell.angle_alpha   90.00
_cell.angle_beta   90.00
_cell.angle_gamma   90.00
#
_symmetry.space_group_name_H-M   'P 1'
#
loop_
_entity.id
_entity.type
_entity.pdbx_description
1 polymer ?
#
loop_
_entity_poly.entity_id
_entity_poly.type
_entity_poly.pdbx_seq_one_letter_code
_entity_poly.pdbx_strand_id
1 'polypeptide(L)'
;PVYAVSCKTNTTLEMSLEDGILKDSNNRIGCIVGSRQFQFDGPLPQHGAIYAAGWSITNKGQLALGNSTLFYQCSSGEFYNLYDQPIAYQCSPVSLDVVELIDC
;
A
#
# COMPACT_ATOMS: atom_id res chain seq x y z
N PRO A 1 -6.06 -13.98 -6.26
CA PRO A 1 -5.36 -14.15 -7.55
C PRO A 1 -5.09 -12.79 -8.19
N VAL A 2 -3.88 -12.58 -8.71
CA VAL A 2 -3.49 -11.38 -9.46
C VAL A 2 -3.57 -11.73 -10.95
N TYR A 3 -4.28 -10.92 -11.74
CA TYR A 3 -4.58 -11.25 -13.15
C TYR A 3 -3.88 -10.34 -14.16
N ALA A 4 -3.25 -9.26 -13.68
CA ALA A 4 -2.57 -8.27 -14.50
C ALA A 4 -1.07 -8.34 -14.26
N VAL A 5 -0.31 -8.15 -15.33
CA VAL A 5 1.16 -8.26 -15.34
C VAL A 5 1.75 -6.93 -15.80
N SER A 6 2.88 -6.54 -15.21
CA SER A 6 3.63 -5.34 -15.59
C SER A 6 5.13 -5.63 -15.68
N CYS A 7 5.82 -5.02 -16.64
CA CYS A 7 7.27 -5.10 -16.73
C CYS A 7 7.91 -4.33 -15.57
N LYS A 8 8.79 -5.01 -14.82
CA LYS A 8 9.55 -4.39 -13.74
C LYS A 8 10.53 -3.37 -14.30
N THR A 9 10.58 -2.20 -13.67
CA THR A 9 11.62 -1.19 -13.90
C THR A 9 12.32 -0.87 -12.59
N ASN A 10 13.46 -0.17 -12.66
CA ASN A 10 14.22 0.24 -11.46
C ASN A 10 13.44 1.21 -10.55
N THR A 11 12.32 1.77 -11.01
CA THR A 11 11.46 2.68 -10.24
C THR A 11 10.13 2.04 -9.85
N THR A 12 9.89 0.78 -10.21
CA THR A 12 8.68 0.06 -9.82
C THR A 12 8.70 -0.23 -8.33
N LEU A 13 7.62 0.12 -7.63
CA LEU A 13 7.40 -0.31 -6.26
C LEU A 13 7.09 -1.80 -6.25
N GLU A 14 8.09 -2.60 -5.90
CA GLU A 14 7.94 -4.04 -5.69
C GLU A 14 7.58 -4.32 -4.23
N MET A 15 6.61 -5.22 -4.05
CA MET A 15 6.11 -5.59 -2.73
C MET A 15 5.88 -7.09 -2.63
N SER A 16 6.10 -7.64 -1.43
CA SER A 16 5.70 -8.99 -1.05
C SER A 16 4.66 -8.94 0.06
N LEU A 17 3.73 -9.90 0.04
CA LEU A 17 2.71 -10.07 1.05
C LEU A 17 2.80 -11.48 1.62
N GLU A 18 3.16 -11.58 2.89
CA GLU A 18 3.33 -12.85 3.60
C GLU A 18 2.74 -12.72 5.00
N ASP A 19 1.92 -13.69 5.41
CA ASP A 19 1.22 -13.70 6.72
C ASP A 19 0.47 -12.39 7.06
N GLY A 20 -0.06 -11.73 6.03
CA GLY A 20 -0.76 -10.45 6.17
C GLY A 20 0.14 -9.24 6.44
N ILE A 21 1.46 -9.40 6.30
CA ILE A 21 2.47 -8.34 6.40
C ILE A 21 2.93 -7.98 4.98
N LEU A 22 2.77 -6.71 4.61
CA LEU A 22 3.23 -6.17 3.35
C LEU A 22 4.65 -5.63 3.52
N LYS A 23 5.59 -6.01 2.66
CA LYS A 23 6.97 -5.50 2.66
C LYS A 23 7.35 -4.99 1.29
N ASP A 24 8.17 -3.93 1.23
CA ASP A 24 8.80 -3.52 -0.02
C ASP A 24 10.11 -4.27 -0.30
N SER A 25 10.73 -4.02 -1.45
CA SER A 25 12.02 -4.60 -1.84
C SER A 25 13.18 -4.28 -0.88
N ASN A 26 13.05 -3.25 -0.04
CA ASN A 26 14.02 -2.88 0.99
C ASN A 26 13.69 -3.46 2.37
N ASN A 27 12.77 -4.43 2.44
CA ASN A 27 12.27 -5.04 3.69
C ASN A 27 11.62 -4.04 4.67
N ARG A 28 11.16 -2.88 4.18
CA ARG A 28 10.33 -1.97 4.96
C ARG A 28 8.90 -2.48 5.00
N ILE A 29 8.24 -2.34 6.14
CA ILE A 29 6.88 -2.81 6.38
C ILE A 29 5.90 -1.73 5.92
N GLY A 30 4.97 -2.11 5.06
CA GLY A 30 3.82 -1.30 4.70
C GLY A 30 2.90 -1.14 5.90
N CYS A 31 2.76 0.08 6.39
CA CYS A 31 2.01 0.39 7.59
C CYS A 31 1.15 1.64 7.42
N ILE A 32 0.08 1.71 8.20
CA ILE A 32 -0.68 2.92 8.42
C ILE A 32 -0.16 3.55 9.71
N VAL A 33 0.39 4.76 9.62
CA VAL A 33 0.94 5.47 10.78
C VAL A 33 -0.09 6.36 11.47
N GLY A 34 0.26 6.97 12.61
CA GLY A 34 -0.63 7.84 13.40
C GLY A 34 -1.27 8.98 12.62
N SER A 35 -0.61 9.46 11.55
CA SER A 35 -1.15 10.47 10.62
C SER A 35 -2.15 9.90 9.61
N ARG A 36 -2.46 8.61 9.68
CA ARG A 36 -3.32 7.85 8.73
C ARG A 36 -2.69 7.58 7.38
N GLN A 37 -1.46 8.02 7.16
CA GLN A 37 -0.73 7.80 5.92
C GLN A 37 -0.32 6.33 5.80
N PHE A 38 -0.49 5.78 4.60
CA PHE A 38 0.11 4.53 4.19
C PHE A 38 1.54 4.79 3.72
N GLN A 39 2.51 4.23 4.45
CA GLN A 39 3.93 4.37 4.15
C GLN A 39 4.69 3.08 4.47
N PHE A 40 5.90 2.99 3.92
CA PHE A 40 6.81 1.88 4.19
C PHE A 40 7.85 2.30 5.22
N ASP A 41 7.70 1.81 6.44
CA ASP A 41 8.61 2.03 7.57
C ASP A 41 9.29 0.74 7.95
N GLY A 42 10.56 0.79 8.33
CA GLY A 42 11.23 -0.44 8.73
C GLY A 42 12.72 -0.30 8.94
N PRO A 43 13.35 -1.35 9.50
CA PRO A 43 12.85 -2.73 9.60
C PRO A 43 11.84 -2.99 10.75
N LEU A 44 11.70 -2.05 11.70
CA LEU A 44 10.63 -2.03 12.69
C LEU A 44 9.65 -0.90 12.34
N PRO A 45 8.33 -1.11 12.43
CA PRO A 45 7.37 -0.04 12.23
C PRO A 45 7.63 1.11 13.21
N GLN A 46 7.39 2.35 12.77
CA GLN A 46 7.55 3.51 13.64
C GLN A 46 6.63 3.39 14.87
N HIS A 47 7.09 3.90 16.02
CA HIS A 47 6.24 4.02 17.20
C HIS A 47 4.97 4.81 16.86
N GLY A 48 3.80 4.21 17.08
CA GLY A 48 2.52 4.79 16.68
C GLY A 48 1.97 4.33 15.33
N ALA A 49 2.53 3.27 14.73
CA ALA A 49 1.87 2.55 13.65
C ALA A 49 0.52 1.98 14.14
N ILE A 50 -0.55 2.34 13.43
CA ILE A 50 -1.92 1.88 13.70
C ILE A 50 -2.10 0.47 13.14
N TYR A 51 -1.60 0.23 11.93
CA TYR A 51 -1.63 -1.07 11.28
C TYR A 51 -0.25 -1.39 10.68
N ALA A 52 0.30 -2.55 11.02
CA ALA A 52 1.52 -3.10 10.42
C ALA A 52 1.30 -4.50 9.81
N ALA A 53 0.08 -5.01 9.91
CA ALA A 53 -0.36 -6.30 9.42
C ALA A 53 -1.88 -6.25 9.12
N GLY A 54 -2.45 -7.35 8.64
CA GLY A 54 -3.85 -7.42 8.23
C GLY A 54 -4.06 -7.05 6.76
N TRP A 55 -2.99 -6.99 5.99
CA TRP A 55 -3.04 -6.81 4.55
C TRP A 55 -3.50 -8.10 3.87
N SER A 56 -4.28 -7.98 2.80
CA SER A 56 -4.69 -9.11 1.97
C SER A 56 -4.87 -8.67 0.52
N ILE A 57 -4.94 -9.64 -0.41
CA ILE A 57 -5.29 -9.39 -1.80
C ILE A 57 -6.65 -10.04 -2.06
N THR A 58 -7.61 -9.23 -2.51
CA THR A 58 -8.95 -9.72 -2.84
C THR A 58 -8.92 -10.65 -4.05
N ASN A 59 -10.04 -11.33 -4.28
CA ASN A 59 -10.25 -12.14 -5.48
C ASN A 59 -10.20 -11.32 -6.79
N LYS A 60 -10.31 -9.99 -6.74
CA LYS A 60 -10.18 -9.09 -7.89
C LYS A 60 -8.76 -8.56 -8.10
N GLY A 61 -7.80 -8.98 -7.28
CA GLY A 61 -6.43 -8.46 -7.35
C GLY A 61 -6.23 -7.11 -6.64
N GLN A 62 -7.18 -6.68 -5.80
CA GLN A 62 -7.06 -5.41 -5.06
C GLN A 62 -6.40 -5.61 -3.71
N LEU A 63 -5.50 -4.70 -3.32
CA LEU A 63 -4.96 -4.65 -1.97
C LEU A 63 -6.07 -4.24 -0.99
N ALA A 64 -6.17 -4.96 0.11
CA ALA A 64 -7.12 -4.71 1.18
C ALA A 64 -6.38 -4.62 2.52
N LEU A 65 -6.91 -3.79 3.41
CA LEU A 65 -6.54 -3.74 4.82
C LEU A 65 -7.75 -4.18 5.64
N GLY A 66 -7.63 -5.33 6.31
CA GLY A 66 -8.76 -6.02 6.91
C GLY A 66 -9.83 -6.35 5.86
N ASN A 67 -11.02 -5.77 6.02
CA ASN A 67 -12.16 -5.98 5.11
C ASN A 67 -12.38 -4.81 4.11
N SER A 68 -11.47 -3.83 4.05
CA SER A 68 -11.61 -2.65 3.19
C SER A 68 -10.58 -2.63 2.07
N THR A 69 -11.01 -2.33 0.85
CA THR A 69 -10.15 -1.96 -0.30
C THR A 69 -10.15 -0.47 -0.58
N LEU A 70 -10.85 0.31 0.26
CA LEU A 70 -10.99 1.75 0.09
C LEU A 70 -9.83 2.47 0.79
N PHE A 71 -9.05 3.16 -0.01
CA PHE A 71 -8.01 4.09 0.43
C PHE A 71 -8.35 5.49 -0.06
N TYR A 72 -7.55 6.47 0.34
CA TYR A 72 -7.69 7.85 -0.07
C TYR A 72 -6.36 8.38 -0.58
N GLN A 73 -6.38 9.07 -1.72
CA GLN A 73 -5.24 9.84 -2.21
C GLN A 73 -5.46 11.33 -1.95
N CYS A 74 -4.46 12.00 -1.39
CA CYS A 74 -4.51 13.44 -1.15
C CYS A 74 -3.30 14.10 -1.82
N SER A 75 -3.54 15.17 -2.59
CA SER A 75 -2.47 15.95 -3.21
C SER A 75 -1.58 16.60 -2.15
N SER A 76 -0.27 16.47 -2.32
CA SER A 76 0.79 17.02 -1.48
C SER A 76 1.82 17.77 -2.34
N GLY A 77 1.33 18.66 -3.21
CA GLY A 77 2.15 19.33 -4.23
C GLY A 77 2.21 18.49 -5.52
N GLU A 78 3.41 18.09 -5.92
CA GLU A 78 3.66 17.36 -7.17
C GLU A 78 3.28 15.87 -7.12
N PHE A 79 2.96 15.33 -5.94
CA PHE A 79 2.64 13.93 -5.74
C PHE A 79 1.44 13.74 -4.82
N TYR A 80 0.94 12.51 -4.78
CA TYR A 80 -0.18 12.11 -3.93
C TYR A 80 0.32 11.17 -2.84
N ASN A 81 -0.13 11.42 -1.61
CA ASN A 81 0.04 10.50 -0.50
C ASN A 81 -1.22 9.64 -0.36
N LEU A 82 -1.04 8.40 0.08
CA LEU A 82 -2.12 7.43 0.31
C LEU A 82 -2.46 7.35 1.80
N TYR A 83 -3.74 7.13 2.11
CA TYR A 83 -4.26 7.09 3.48
C TYR A 83 -5.34 6.01 3.64
N ASP A 84 -5.52 5.50 4.86
CA ASP A 84 -6.61 4.55 5.19
C ASP A 84 -7.97 5.24 5.34
N GLN A 85 -7.97 6.56 5.54
CA GLN A 85 -9.16 7.39 5.66
C GLN A 85 -8.90 8.80 5.12
N PRO A 86 -9.94 9.60 4.81
CA PRO A 86 -9.71 10.95 4.32
C PRO A 86 -9.22 11.84 5.47
N ILE A 87 -8.07 12.50 5.26
CA ILE A 87 -7.50 13.44 6.24
C ILE A 87 -7.85 14.91 5.94
N ALA A 88 -8.34 15.19 4.74
CA ALA A 88 -8.69 16.52 4.27
C ALA A 88 -9.72 16.47 3.14
N TYR A 89 -10.35 17.60 2.82
CA TYR A 89 -11.45 17.67 1.84
C TYR A 89 -11.00 17.39 0.40
N GLN A 90 -9.72 17.65 0.08
CA GLN A 90 -9.15 17.41 -1.25
C GLN A 90 -8.80 15.93 -1.50
N CYS A 91 -9.03 15.06 -0.52
CA CYS A 91 -8.72 13.65 -0.65
C CYS A 91 -9.81 12.92 -1.44
N SER A 92 -9.39 12.13 -2.43
CA SER A 92 -10.30 11.34 -3.27
C SER A 92 -10.17 9.85 -2.96
N PRO A 93 -11.27 9.09 -2.99
CA PRO A 93 -11.23 7.65 -2.80
C PRO A 93 -10.47 6.96 -3.93
N VAL A 94 -9.71 5.92 -3.59
CA VAL A 94 -8.92 5.12 -4.53
C VAL A 94 -8.89 3.66 -4.09
N SER A 95 -8.78 2.74 -5.05
CA SER A 95 -8.47 1.34 -4.83
C SER A 95 -7.11 1.03 -5.43
N LEU A 96 -6.34 0.16 -4.77
CA LEU A 96 -5.01 -0.23 -5.21
C LEU A 96 -5.07 -1.60 -5.87
N ASP A 97 -4.86 -1.64 -7.19
CA ASP A 97 -4.76 -2.89 -7.93
C ASP A 97 -3.33 -3.43 -7.85
N VAL A 98 -3.20 -4.72 -7.57
CA VAL A 98 -1.93 -5.45 -7.53
C VAL A 98 -1.70 -6.10 -8.89
N VAL A 99 -0.47 -5.98 -9.38
CA VAL A 99 -0.01 -6.61 -10.62
C VAL A 99 1.19 -7.51 -10.32
N GLU A 100 1.33 -8.57 -11.09
CA GLU A 100 2.53 -9.40 -11.07
C GLU A 100 3.64 -8.68 -11.84
N LEU A 101 4.82 -8.58 -11.23
CA LEU A 101 5.98 -7.97 -11.86
C LEU A 101 6.81 -9.05 -12.54
N ILE A 102 7.05 -8.89 -13.85
CA ILE A 102 7.93 -9.78 -14.62
C ILE A 102 9.16 -9.02 -15.11
N ASP A 103 10.25 -9.77 -15.28
CA ASP A 103 11.40 -9.28 -16.03
C ASP A 103 11.07 -9.34 -17.53
N CYS A 104 11.20 -8.17 -18.15
CA CYS A 104 11.18 -7.94 -19.59
C CYS A 104 12.59 -7.44 -19.96
#